data_AF-A0A1B9H0Y1-F1
#
_entry.id   AF-A0A1B9H0Y1-F1
#
_cell.length_a   1.000
_cell.length_b   1.000
_cell.length_c   1.000
_cell.angle_alpha   90.00
_cell.angle_beta   90.00
_cell.angle_gamma   90.00
#
_symmetry.space_group_name_H-M   'P 1'
#
loop_
_entity.id
_entity.type
_entity.pdbx_description
1 polymer ?
#
loop_
_entity_poly.entity_id
_entity_poly.type
_entity_poly.pdbx_seq_one_letter_code
_entity_poly.pdbx_strand_id
1 'polypeptide(L)'
;MSNQNSHSHPILEIAKEFPSSTAEPSKLFRFPGVSWDSTKAVREVLEENDRGYDIYEKARFAHNHFPHSALTRYALGGSPKLLRDTWDHDRPHLVSLDPADKGRKDIDVKDVPEKIDASNWGDRRYIGVKGNYSRYLVFFHKELAKLGPLETLNRYVFSPQANWEPFKCDDEKEREGPMMLDRLVGGVLHPFIHAGFGLEFNDRVTLAEGLAEAAIHSDELNAPVLTPEYIKEVLHPSNPPSCAREPRLGRSLLEIYSIMLSSNKLTPAPYDKDSLINDKLKLATQDGKAEALRKLVDEWSLTDEELADGKDGWERKFEEVAILVTLLACATGREGRPPRVDFFLMHTLTSSIFIPTYLPLLSTPNRRVLLRAYTLVALHTALARGKPRINSTLLMSYDAFPTAPGSESLVKLKKGKIIGDPEKKESRNGWLDVVESSLAYTDSHVPKAIRSLLHFSNHYGAYPPGSFIGTYLAGGQTHETIPGLAQVDGSVFIRAAGMIMQQLGWTREGQEEGNWDFEGIGYDEVWEK
;
A
#
# COMPACT_ATOMS: atom_id res chain seq x y z
N MET A 1 9.81 -38.98 12.08
CA MET A 1 10.78 -39.16 10.98
C MET A 1 10.10 -38.78 9.68
N SER A 2 10.39 -37.58 9.19
CA SER A 2 10.52 -37.27 7.77
C SER A 2 11.19 -35.90 7.69
N ASN A 3 12.53 -35.92 7.70
CA ASN A 3 13.32 -34.84 7.14
C ASN A 3 12.86 -34.65 5.69
N GLN A 4 12.11 -33.58 5.42
CA GLN A 4 11.91 -33.09 4.06
C GLN A 4 12.59 -31.73 3.98
N ASN A 5 13.83 -31.80 3.49
CA ASN A 5 14.64 -30.76 2.89
C ASN A 5 14.44 -29.32 3.40
N SER A 6 15.28 -28.92 4.35
CA SER A 6 15.63 -27.51 4.53
C SER A 6 16.40 -27.03 3.30
N HIS A 7 15.68 -26.64 2.24
CA HIS A 7 16.27 -25.94 1.10
C HIS A 7 16.53 -24.48 1.48
N SER A 8 17.40 -24.24 2.47
CA SER A 8 17.98 -22.92 2.70
C SER A 8 18.97 -22.65 1.58
N HIS A 9 18.80 -21.55 0.85
CA HIS A 9 19.78 -21.13 -0.14
C HIS A 9 21.12 -20.82 0.56
N PRO A 10 22.29 -21.13 -0.05
CA PRO A 10 23.57 -20.72 0.51
C PRO A 10 23.61 -19.19 0.69
N ILE A 11 24.01 -18.73 1.87
CA ILE A 11 24.18 -17.29 2.12
C ILE A 11 25.33 -16.78 1.26
N LEU A 12 25.04 -15.77 0.44
CA LEU A 12 26.05 -15.10 -0.38
C LEU A 12 27.10 -14.39 0.48
N GLU A 13 28.32 -14.29 -0.02
CA GLU A 13 29.39 -13.56 0.68
C GLU A 13 28.97 -12.12 0.99
N ILE A 14 28.30 -11.45 0.03
CA ILE A 14 27.81 -10.08 0.18
C ILE A 14 26.78 -9.92 1.31
N ALA A 15 26.07 -10.99 1.66
CA ALA A 15 25.00 -10.98 2.67
C ALA A 15 25.49 -11.35 4.08
N LYS A 16 26.74 -11.81 4.24
CA LYS A 16 27.31 -12.12 5.56
C LYS A 16 27.45 -10.86 6.43
N GLU A 17 27.75 -9.73 5.81
CA GLU A 17 27.92 -8.43 6.47
C GLU A 17 26.60 -7.65 6.66
N PHE A 18 25.46 -8.21 6.24
CA PHE A 18 24.17 -7.54 6.43
C PHE A 18 23.88 -7.34 7.93
N PRO A 19 23.29 -6.19 8.31
CA PRO A 19 22.98 -5.88 9.69
C PRO A 19 21.89 -6.80 10.25
N SER A 20 21.77 -6.85 11.57
CA SER A 20 20.60 -7.46 12.21
C SER A 20 19.36 -6.59 12.07
N SER A 21 18.19 -7.22 12.09
CA SER A 21 16.89 -6.53 12.09
C SER A 21 16.76 -5.71 13.37
N THR A 22 16.29 -4.47 13.19
CA THR A 22 16.02 -3.54 14.27
C THR A 22 14.54 -3.44 14.61
N ALA A 23 13.68 -4.24 13.98
CA ALA A 23 12.22 -4.19 14.09
C ALA A 23 11.74 -3.99 15.54
N GLU A 24 11.00 -2.91 15.77
CA GLU A 24 10.34 -2.52 17.01
C GLU A 24 8.83 -2.65 16.85
N PRO A 25 8.04 -2.75 17.94
CA PRO A 25 6.58 -2.64 17.83
C PRO A 25 6.19 -1.34 17.10
N SER A 26 5.19 -1.42 16.21
CA SER A 26 4.73 -0.26 15.44
C SER A 26 4.47 0.97 16.33
N LYS A 27 4.99 2.12 15.91
CA LYS A 27 4.79 3.40 16.60
C LYS A 27 3.45 4.05 16.27
N LEU A 28 2.84 3.69 15.12
CA LEU A 28 1.61 4.29 14.60
C LEU A 28 0.37 3.43 14.86
N PHE A 29 0.55 2.12 14.99
CA PHE A 29 -0.52 1.17 15.22
C PHE A 29 -0.24 0.39 16.50
N ARG A 30 -1.02 0.68 17.55
CA ARG A 30 -0.91 0.03 18.86
C ARG A 30 -2.04 -0.98 19.02
N PHE A 31 -1.70 -2.27 18.96
CA PHE A 31 -2.63 -3.37 19.23
C PHE A 31 -2.00 -4.34 20.25
N PRO A 32 -2.76 -4.89 21.20
CA PRO A 32 -2.22 -5.79 22.22
C PRO A 32 -1.76 -7.12 21.62
N GLY A 33 -0.81 -7.78 22.28
CA GLY A 33 -0.34 -9.13 21.93
C GLY A 33 1.16 -9.21 21.64
N VAL A 34 1.79 -8.10 21.25
CA VAL A 34 3.25 -8.04 21.07
C VAL A 34 3.96 -8.33 22.40
N SER A 35 4.94 -9.22 22.33
CA SER A 35 5.78 -9.70 23.44
C SER A 35 7.27 -9.69 23.05
N TRP A 36 8.15 -9.77 24.04
CA TRP A 36 9.60 -9.90 23.81
C TRP A 36 9.93 -11.07 22.87
N ASP A 37 9.31 -12.24 23.09
CA ASP A 37 9.53 -13.42 22.25
C ASP A 37 9.05 -13.20 20.80
N SER A 38 7.94 -12.48 20.61
CA SER A 38 7.45 -12.20 19.24
C SER A 38 8.33 -11.20 18.52
N THR A 39 8.87 -10.18 19.23
CA THR A 39 9.85 -9.25 18.67
C THR A 39 11.14 -9.99 18.29
N LYS A 40 11.58 -10.93 19.11
CA LYS A 40 12.73 -11.77 18.78
C LYS A 40 12.45 -12.62 17.54
N ALA A 41 11.30 -13.30 17.49
CA ALA A 41 10.94 -14.17 16.38
C ALA A 41 10.78 -13.41 15.06
N VAL A 42 10.16 -12.22 15.05
CA VAL A 42 10.01 -11.43 13.80
C VAL A 42 11.37 -10.97 13.27
N ARG A 43 12.30 -10.56 14.15
CA ARG A 43 13.66 -10.19 13.76
C ARG A 43 14.42 -11.38 13.17
N GLU A 44 14.34 -12.54 13.81
CA GLU A 44 14.99 -13.78 13.34
C GLU A 44 14.58 -14.12 11.90
N VAL A 45 13.28 -14.09 11.59
CA VAL A 45 12.77 -14.47 10.26
C VAL A 45 13.00 -13.38 9.20
N LEU A 46 12.96 -12.09 9.56
CA LEU A 46 13.32 -10.99 8.65
C LEU A 46 14.80 -11.04 8.28
N GLU A 47 15.69 -11.35 9.23
CA GLU A 47 17.12 -11.53 8.97
C GLU A 47 17.41 -12.73 8.06
N GLU A 48 16.67 -13.84 8.23
CA GLU A 48 16.79 -15.00 7.34
C GLU A 48 16.32 -14.67 5.92
N ASN A 49 15.24 -13.90 5.78
CA ASN A 49 14.77 -13.39 4.49
C ASN A 49 15.83 -12.54 3.78
N ASP A 50 16.26 -11.45 4.41
CA ASP A 50 17.20 -10.46 3.84
C ASP A 50 18.54 -11.08 3.40
N ARG A 51 19.03 -12.07 4.15
CA ARG A 51 20.31 -12.72 3.83
C ARG A 51 20.23 -13.76 2.71
N GLY A 52 19.06 -14.35 2.50
CA GLY A 52 18.90 -15.55 1.68
C GLY A 52 18.10 -15.34 0.39
N TYR A 53 17.22 -14.35 0.37
CA TYR A 53 16.12 -14.31 -0.59
C TYR A 53 16.03 -12.98 -1.33
N ASP A 54 15.58 -13.06 -2.57
CA ASP A 54 15.34 -11.88 -3.40
C ASP A 54 13.99 -11.22 -3.09
N ILE A 55 13.74 -10.05 -3.66
CA ILE A 55 12.45 -9.35 -3.57
C ILE A 55 11.36 -9.97 -4.46
N TYR A 56 11.67 -11.03 -5.20
CA TYR A 56 10.71 -11.76 -6.04
C TYR A 56 10.51 -13.21 -5.59
N GLU A 57 9.38 -13.80 -5.98
CA GLU A 57 9.03 -15.21 -5.72
C GLU A 57 8.99 -16.09 -6.99
N LYS A 58 9.06 -17.41 -6.81
CA LYS A 58 9.21 -18.43 -7.87
C LYS A 58 7.99 -18.58 -8.78
N ALA A 59 6.78 -18.52 -8.21
CA ALA A 59 5.57 -19.00 -8.88
C ALA A 59 5.13 -18.08 -10.01
N ARG A 60 5.22 -16.77 -9.80
CA ARG A 60 4.74 -15.76 -10.77
C ARG A 60 5.69 -14.59 -10.96
N PHE A 61 6.88 -14.62 -10.37
CA PHE A 61 7.75 -13.44 -10.28
C PHE A 61 7.03 -12.23 -9.67
N ALA A 62 6.06 -12.51 -8.79
CA ALA A 62 5.45 -11.51 -7.93
C ALA A 62 6.44 -11.11 -6.83
N HIS A 63 6.15 -10.04 -6.10
CA HIS A 63 7.00 -9.59 -5.01
C HIS A 63 7.00 -10.58 -3.86
N ASN A 64 8.14 -10.67 -3.19
CA ASN A 64 8.30 -11.33 -1.91
C ASN A 64 7.48 -10.58 -0.86
N HIS A 65 6.28 -11.08 -0.57
CA HIS A 65 5.38 -10.49 0.42
C HIS A 65 5.68 -10.92 1.85
N PHE A 66 6.72 -11.71 2.10
CA PHE A 66 7.00 -12.24 3.44
C PHE A 66 7.19 -11.13 4.49
N PRO A 67 7.99 -10.08 4.27
CA PRO A 67 8.10 -8.98 5.24
C PRO A 67 6.75 -8.32 5.54
N HIS A 68 5.90 -8.13 4.51
CA HIS A 68 4.56 -7.58 4.68
C HIS A 68 3.67 -8.48 5.55
N SER A 69 3.73 -9.78 5.28
CA SER A 69 3.01 -10.83 6.00
C SER A 69 3.42 -10.88 7.48
N ALA A 70 4.73 -10.98 7.74
CA ALA A 70 5.30 -11.11 9.08
C ALA A 70 5.05 -9.85 9.93
N LEU A 71 5.33 -8.66 9.39
CA LEU A 71 5.18 -7.41 10.14
C LEU A 71 3.72 -7.04 10.37
N THR A 72 2.82 -7.36 9.44
CA THR A 72 1.37 -7.20 9.65
C THR A 72 0.87 -8.08 10.80
N ARG A 73 1.23 -9.37 10.78
CA ARG A 73 0.88 -10.31 11.86
C ARG A 73 1.49 -9.89 13.19
N TYR A 74 2.74 -9.45 13.19
CA TYR A 74 3.40 -8.92 14.38
C TYR A 74 2.65 -7.71 14.94
N ALA A 75 2.28 -6.73 14.11
CA ALA A 75 1.49 -5.57 14.54
C ALA A 75 0.10 -5.95 15.08
N LEU A 76 -0.51 -7.04 14.61
CA LEU A 76 -1.78 -7.55 15.09
C LEU A 76 -1.64 -8.52 16.29
N GLY A 77 -0.46 -8.58 16.93
CA GLY A 77 -0.25 -9.38 18.13
C GLY A 77 0.12 -10.85 17.88
N GLY A 78 0.60 -11.18 16.68
CA GLY A 78 1.02 -12.52 16.30
C GLY A 78 2.07 -13.11 17.24
N SER A 79 1.82 -14.36 17.67
CA SER A 79 2.73 -15.09 18.56
C SER A 79 4.07 -15.44 17.87
N PRO A 80 5.14 -15.74 18.63
CA PRO A 80 6.40 -16.21 18.06
C PRO A 80 6.23 -17.43 17.14
N LYS A 81 5.30 -18.32 17.49
CA LYS A 81 4.97 -19.49 16.68
C LYS A 81 4.35 -19.09 15.36
N LEU A 82 3.34 -18.21 15.37
CA LEU A 82 2.67 -17.78 14.14
C LEU A 82 3.65 -17.12 13.16
N LEU A 83 4.57 -16.29 13.65
CA LEU A 83 5.58 -15.63 12.83
C LEU A 83 6.53 -16.63 12.15
N ARG A 84 6.95 -17.67 12.87
CA ARG A 84 7.77 -18.75 12.31
C ARG A 84 6.97 -19.64 11.35
N ASP A 85 5.71 -19.94 11.66
CA ASP A 85 4.82 -20.69 10.77
C ASP A 85 4.58 -19.91 9.46
N THR A 86 4.43 -18.58 9.52
CA THR A 86 4.39 -17.71 8.33
C THR A 86 5.66 -17.83 7.50
N TRP A 87 6.83 -17.82 8.15
CA TRP A 87 8.10 -18.00 7.45
C TRP A 87 8.23 -19.39 6.80
N ASP A 88 7.87 -20.45 7.53
CA ASP A 88 7.91 -21.81 7.01
C ASP A 88 6.93 -22.01 5.83
N HIS A 89 5.81 -21.27 5.81
CA HIS A 89 4.88 -21.24 4.69
C HIS A 89 5.44 -20.50 3.47
N ASP A 90 5.98 -19.29 3.64
CA ASP A 90 6.40 -18.43 2.52
C ASP A 90 7.74 -18.84 1.92
N ARG A 91 8.73 -19.20 2.76
CA ARG A 91 10.13 -19.48 2.35
C ARG A 91 10.26 -20.44 1.15
N PRO A 92 9.52 -21.56 1.04
CA PRO A 92 9.62 -22.47 -0.10
C PRO A 92 9.31 -21.80 -1.46
N HIS A 93 8.49 -20.75 -1.46
CA HIS A 93 8.05 -20.03 -2.65
C HIS A 93 9.03 -18.94 -3.10
N LEU A 94 9.96 -18.53 -2.24
CA LEU A 94 10.93 -17.46 -2.53
C LEU A 94 12.11 -17.94 -3.38
N VAL A 95 12.77 -17.03 -4.12
CA VAL A 95 13.99 -17.32 -4.89
C VAL A 95 15.25 -16.85 -4.15
N SER A 96 16.39 -17.45 -4.51
CA SER A 96 17.71 -17.08 -3.99
C SER A 96 18.03 -15.61 -4.26
N LEU A 97 18.69 -14.96 -3.29
CA LEU A 97 19.29 -13.63 -3.46
C LEU A 97 20.36 -13.63 -4.58
N ASP A 98 20.96 -14.78 -4.90
CA ASP A 98 21.95 -14.90 -5.97
C ASP A 98 21.31 -14.70 -7.35
N PRO A 99 21.64 -13.62 -8.09
CA PRO A 99 21.11 -13.42 -9.43
C PRO A 99 21.49 -14.54 -10.41
N ALA A 100 22.55 -15.31 -10.13
CA ALA A 100 22.98 -16.44 -10.95
C ALA A 100 22.29 -17.77 -10.60
N ASP A 101 21.42 -17.81 -9.59
CA ASP A 101 20.71 -19.03 -9.20
C ASP A 101 19.75 -19.50 -10.32
N LYS A 102 19.77 -20.81 -10.60
CA LYS A 102 18.96 -21.41 -11.67
C LYS A 102 17.45 -21.34 -11.43
N GLY A 103 17.02 -21.09 -10.20
CA GLY A 103 15.63 -20.88 -9.83
C GLY A 103 15.08 -19.51 -10.23
N ARG A 104 15.95 -18.58 -10.65
CA ARG A 104 15.55 -17.25 -11.12
C ARG A 104 15.26 -17.29 -12.62
N LYS A 105 14.07 -16.80 -12.99
CA LYS A 105 13.65 -16.57 -14.38
C LYS A 105 13.87 -15.10 -14.74
N ASP A 106 13.97 -14.81 -16.03
CA ASP A 106 13.94 -13.43 -16.56
C ASP A 106 15.02 -12.49 -15.99
N ILE A 107 16.19 -13.04 -15.65
CA ILE A 107 17.37 -12.26 -15.24
C ILE A 107 18.52 -12.55 -16.16
N ASP A 108 19.05 -11.47 -16.76
CA ASP A 108 20.31 -11.54 -17.47
C ASP A 108 21.45 -11.18 -16.52
N VAL A 109 22.19 -12.19 -16.08
CA VAL A 109 23.30 -12.05 -15.13
C VAL A 109 24.41 -11.15 -15.70
N LYS A 110 24.52 -11.02 -17.03
CA LYS A 110 25.53 -10.18 -17.67
C LYS A 110 25.32 -8.68 -17.39
N ASP A 111 24.08 -8.30 -17.08
CA ASP A 111 23.68 -6.91 -16.82
C ASP A 111 23.78 -6.56 -15.33
N VAL A 112 24.26 -7.51 -14.50
CA VAL A 112 24.48 -7.31 -13.06
C VAL A 112 25.90 -6.78 -12.81
N PRO A 113 26.07 -5.54 -12.31
CA PRO A 113 27.38 -4.99 -12.04
C PRO A 113 28.04 -5.69 -10.84
N GLU A 114 29.35 -5.57 -10.74
CA GLU A 114 30.10 -6.07 -9.58
C GLU A 114 29.61 -5.38 -8.29
N LYS A 115 29.41 -4.06 -8.33
CA LYS A 115 28.90 -3.26 -7.21
C LYS A 115 28.06 -2.07 -7.68
N ILE A 116 27.13 -1.67 -6.82
CA ILE A 116 26.47 -0.37 -6.88
C ILE A 116 27.03 0.51 -5.76
N ASP A 117 27.37 1.75 -6.09
CA ASP A 117 27.83 2.77 -5.15
C ASP A 117 27.41 4.20 -5.56
N ALA A 118 27.92 5.20 -4.84
CA ALA A 118 27.55 6.59 -5.05
C ALA A 118 27.80 7.12 -6.48
N SER A 119 28.71 6.52 -7.26
CA SER A 119 29.01 6.99 -8.62
C SER A 119 28.07 6.41 -9.69
N ASN A 120 27.35 5.32 -9.39
CA ASN A 120 26.57 4.60 -10.40
C ASN A 120 25.14 4.22 -9.99
N TRP A 121 24.72 4.47 -8.76
CA TRP A 121 23.40 4.04 -8.26
C TRP A 121 22.21 4.55 -9.09
N GLY A 122 22.31 5.75 -9.66
CA GLY A 122 21.27 6.37 -10.48
C GLY A 122 21.45 6.17 -11.99
N ASP A 123 22.43 5.37 -12.40
CA ASP A 123 22.69 5.11 -13.80
C ASP A 123 21.57 4.25 -14.42
N ARG A 124 20.95 4.75 -15.50
CA ARG A 124 19.94 4.07 -16.35
C ARG A 124 20.36 2.70 -16.93
N ARG A 125 21.64 2.33 -16.87
CA ARG A 125 22.09 0.94 -17.15
C ARG A 125 21.72 -0.04 -16.03
N TYR A 126 21.63 0.43 -14.79
CA TYR A 126 21.51 -0.43 -13.62
C TYR A 126 20.18 -0.26 -12.89
N ILE A 127 19.68 0.97 -12.81
CA ILE A 127 18.38 1.26 -12.21
C ILE A 127 17.23 0.79 -13.12
N GLY A 128 16.15 0.29 -12.53
CA GLY A 128 15.04 -0.33 -13.26
C GLY A 128 15.33 -1.74 -13.77
N VAL A 129 16.49 -2.32 -13.43
CA VAL A 129 16.89 -3.66 -13.85
C VAL A 129 16.73 -4.65 -12.70
N LYS A 130 15.77 -5.58 -12.84
CA LYS A 130 15.39 -6.56 -11.81
C LYS A 130 16.58 -7.36 -11.24
N GLY A 131 17.53 -7.73 -12.10
CA GLY A 131 18.72 -8.51 -11.70
C GLY A 131 19.62 -7.79 -10.69
N ASN A 132 19.49 -6.47 -10.56
CA ASN A 132 20.38 -5.66 -9.72
C ASN A 132 19.93 -5.54 -8.26
N TYR A 133 18.82 -6.20 -7.87
CA TYR A 133 18.28 -6.12 -6.51
C TYR A 133 19.34 -6.36 -5.44
N SER A 134 20.04 -7.49 -5.52
CA SER A 134 21.08 -7.85 -4.54
C SER A 134 22.21 -6.82 -4.43
N ARG A 135 22.52 -6.10 -5.52
CA ARG A 135 23.54 -5.04 -5.52
C ARG A 135 23.02 -3.75 -4.87
N TYR A 136 21.77 -3.38 -5.17
CA TYR A 136 21.10 -2.27 -4.52
C TYR A 136 20.85 -2.53 -3.03
N LEU A 137 20.56 -3.78 -2.64
CA LEU A 137 20.37 -4.16 -1.24
C LEU A 137 21.64 -3.92 -0.43
N VAL A 138 22.80 -4.37 -0.92
CA VAL A 138 24.11 -4.07 -0.31
C VAL A 138 24.34 -2.56 -0.20
N PHE A 139 24.02 -1.81 -1.26
CA PHE A 139 24.18 -0.36 -1.30
C PHE A 139 23.32 0.34 -0.24
N PHE A 140 22.03 0.03 -0.17
CA PHE A 140 21.11 0.67 0.77
C PHE A 140 21.36 0.26 2.23
N HIS A 141 21.80 -0.98 2.49
CA HIS A 141 22.30 -1.35 3.82
C HIS A 141 23.44 -0.43 4.27
N LYS A 142 24.42 -0.16 3.38
CA LYS A 142 25.56 0.73 3.68
C LYS A 142 25.13 2.19 3.84
N GLU A 143 24.28 2.69 2.95
CA GLU A 143 23.82 4.08 3.02
C GLU A 143 22.93 4.33 4.25
N LEU A 144 22.05 3.39 4.62
CA LEU A 144 21.27 3.49 5.85
C LEU A 144 22.14 3.43 7.10
N ALA A 145 23.18 2.61 7.12
CA ALA A 145 24.14 2.58 8.23
C ALA A 145 24.89 3.91 8.38
N LYS A 146 25.21 4.57 7.27
CA LYS A 146 25.98 5.82 7.21
C LYS A 146 25.14 7.07 7.47
N LEU A 147 23.97 7.17 6.84
CA LEU A 147 23.14 8.37 6.78
C LEU A 147 21.92 8.29 7.72
N GLY A 148 21.48 7.08 8.05
CA GLY A 148 20.20 6.84 8.71
C GLY A 148 19.00 6.97 7.76
N PRO A 149 17.78 6.62 8.22
CA PRO A 149 16.59 6.55 7.37
C PRO A 149 16.23 7.86 6.66
N LEU A 150 16.15 8.97 7.42
CA LEU A 150 15.70 10.26 6.90
C LEU A 150 16.61 10.79 5.78
N GLU A 151 17.92 10.85 6.04
CA GLU A 151 18.86 11.40 5.06
C GLU A 151 19.00 10.47 3.84
N THR A 152 18.85 9.15 4.02
CA THR A 152 18.79 8.21 2.89
C THR A 152 17.57 8.49 2.00
N LEU A 153 16.38 8.70 2.57
CA LEU A 153 15.18 9.05 1.81
C LEU A 153 15.34 10.40 1.09
N ASN A 154 15.81 11.43 1.79
CA ASN A 154 16.02 12.74 1.19
C ASN A 154 16.97 12.66 0.00
N ARG A 155 18.08 11.93 0.15
CA ARG A 155 19.10 11.80 -0.89
C ARG A 155 18.67 10.94 -2.07
N TYR A 156 18.12 9.76 -1.81
CA TYR A 156 17.91 8.74 -2.84
C TYR A 156 16.48 8.63 -3.34
N VAL A 157 15.52 9.34 -2.74
CA VAL A 157 14.12 9.34 -3.20
C VAL A 157 13.66 10.74 -3.59
N PHE A 158 13.89 11.75 -2.74
CA PHE A 158 13.27 13.07 -2.90
C PHE A 158 14.19 14.14 -3.51
N SER A 159 15.48 13.87 -3.66
CA SER A 159 16.42 14.87 -4.17
C SER A 159 16.22 15.15 -5.67
N PRO A 160 16.67 16.32 -6.16
CA PRO A 160 16.78 16.59 -7.59
C PRO A 160 17.55 15.52 -8.36
N GLN A 161 18.71 15.11 -7.83
CA GLN A 161 19.56 14.05 -8.39
C GLN A 161 18.85 12.69 -8.48
N ALA A 162 17.91 12.41 -7.56
CA ALA A 162 17.15 11.16 -7.57
C ALA A 162 15.99 11.15 -8.58
N ASN A 163 15.66 12.28 -9.19
CA ASN A 163 14.47 12.41 -10.02
C ASN A 163 14.75 13.03 -11.39
N TRP A 164 14.96 14.34 -11.47
CA TRP A 164 14.96 15.07 -12.75
C TRP A 164 16.32 15.58 -13.21
N GLU A 165 17.33 15.67 -12.33
CA GLU A 165 18.66 16.11 -12.76
C GLU A 165 19.36 15.01 -13.57
N PRO A 166 20.09 15.36 -14.65
CA PRO A 166 20.88 14.39 -15.39
C PRO A 166 21.88 13.68 -14.47
N PHE A 167 21.92 12.35 -14.54
CA PHE A 167 22.84 11.55 -13.76
C PHE A 167 24.18 11.43 -14.49
N LYS A 168 25.24 11.99 -13.89
CA LYS A 168 26.61 11.87 -14.42
C LYS A 168 27.18 10.49 -14.10
N CYS A 169 27.37 9.69 -15.14
CA CYS A 169 27.88 8.32 -15.04
C CYS A 169 29.41 8.27 -15.02
N ASP A 170 29.97 7.11 -14.65
CA ASP A 170 31.43 6.85 -14.62
C ASP A 170 32.12 7.01 -15.99
N ASP A 171 31.38 6.87 -17.09
CA ASP A 171 31.87 7.10 -18.46
C ASP A 171 31.80 8.58 -18.88
N GLU A 172 31.62 9.47 -17.89
CA GLU A 172 31.44 10.93 -18.02
C GLU A 172 30.24 11.36 -18.85
N LYS A 173 29.36 10.43 -19.26
CA LYS A 173 28.12 10.76 -19.96
C LYS A 173 27.01 11.08 -18.96
N GLU A 174 26.23 12.09 -19.30
CA GLU A 174 24.98 12.37 -18.61
C GLU A 174 23.86 11.51 -19.18
N ARG A 175 23.02 10.99 -18.29
CA ARG A 175 21.82 10.22 -18.63
C ARG A 175 20.62 10.82 -17.92
N GLU A 176 19.42 10.43 -18.35
CA GLU A 176 18.19 10.87 -17.71
C GLU A 176 18.18 10.53 -16.22
N GLY A 177 17.60 11.44 -15.42
CA GLY A 177 17.55 11.28 -13.97
C GLY A 177 16.85 9.98 -13.54
N PRO A 178 17.12 9.43 -12.35
CA PRO A 178 16.74 8.06 -11.99
C PRO A 178 15.24 7.80 -11.77
N MET A 179 14.46 8.87 -11.55
CA MET A 179 13.00 8.84 -11.27
C MET A 179 12.59 8.01 -10.04
N MET A 180 13.36 8.08 -8.95
CA MET A 180 13.13 7.26 -7.75
C MET A 180 11.79 7.49 -7.06
N LEU A 181 11.24 8.71 -7.09
CA LEU A 181 9.91 8.95 -6.52
C LEU A 181 8.85 8.17 -7.28
N ASP A 182 8.92 8.14 -8.62
CA ASP A 182 8.00 7.35 -9.42
C ASP A 182 8.17 5.86 -9.15
N ARG A 183 9.42 5.37 -9.11
CA ARG A 183 9.67 3.96 -8.79
C ARG A 183 9.20 3.56 -7.40
N LEU A 184 9.28 4.46 -6.42
CA LEU A 184 8.74 4.22 -5.07
C LEU A 184 7.22 3.99 -5.12
N VAL A 185 6.48 4.74 -5.94
CA VAL A 185 5.03 4.57 -6.11
C VAL A 185 4.66 3.66 -7.29
N GLY A 186 5.66 3.03 -7.91
CA GLY A 186 5.52 2.10 -9.02
C GLY A 186 5.13 0.69 -8.56
N GLY A 187 5.01 -0.23 -9.51
CA GLY A 187 4.80 -1.65 -9.22
C GLY A 187 3.56 -1.94 -8.38
N VAL A 188 2.46 -1.18 -8.54
CA VAL A 188 1.27 -1.26 -7.66
C VAL A 188 1.60 -0.94 -6.19
N LEU A 189 2.46 0.06 -5.97
CA LEU A 189 2.85 0.60 -4.66
C LEU A 189 3.67 -0.36 -3.76
N HIS A 190 4.20 -1.47 -4.30
CA HIS A 190 4.99 -2.43 -3.50
C HIS A 190 6.22 -1.80 -2.83
N PRO A 191 7.12 -1.07 -3.52
CA PRO A 191 8.24 -0.43 -2.84
C PRO A 191 7.81 0.60 -1.80
N PHE A 192 6.72 1.34 -2.02
CA PHE A 192 6.12 2.24 -1.02
C PHE A 192 5.60 1.48 0.21
N ILE A 193 4.93 0.34 0.02
CA ILE A 193 4.48 -0.52 1.12
C ILE A 193 5.69 -1.04 1.90
N HIS A 194 6.68 -1.58 1.19
CA HIS A 194 7.84 -2.25 1.77
C HIS A 194 8.71 -1.28 2.58
N ALA A 195 9.08 -0.14 1.99
CA ALA A 195 9.80 0.91 2.72
C ALA A 195 8.94 1.49 3.87
N GLY A 196 7.61 1.57 3.69
CA GLY A 196 6.67 1.96 4.74
C GLY A 196 6.72 1.05 5.96
N PHE A 197 6.80 -0.27 5.76
CA PHE A 197 7.04 -1.23 6.85
C PHE A 197 8.38 -0.98 7.55
N GLY A 198 9.46 -0.78 6.80
CA GLY A 198 10.77 -0.43 7.37
C GLY A 198 10.72 0.82 8.25
N LEU A 199 10.01 1.86 7.82
CA LEU A 199 9.83 3.09 8.60
C LEU A 199 8.95 2.88 9.83
N GLU A 200 7.80 2.21 9.68
CA GLU A 200 6.84 2.02 10.76
C GLU A 200 7.42 1.25 11.95
N PHE A 201 8.13 0.17 11.65
CA PHE A 201 8.73 -0.72 12.64
C PHE A 201 10.17 -0.32 12.98
N ASN A 202 10.67 0.80 12.45
CA ASN A 202 12.06 1.23 12.64
C ASN A 202 13.07 0.11 12.29
N ASP A 203 12.76 -0.67 11.25
CA ASP A 203 13.55 -1.81 10.81
C ASP A 203 14.42 -1.44 9.61
N ARG A 204 15.74 -1.39 9.82
CA ARG A 204 16.70 -0.98 8.77
C ARG A 204 16.83 -2.01 7.67
N VAL A 205 16.60 -3.28 7.98
CA VAL A 205 16.66 -4.38 7.02
C VAL A 205 15.53 -4.23 6.01
N THR A 206 14.28 -4.23 6.48
CA THR A 206 13.10 -4.03 5.63
C THR A 206 13.16 -2.69 4.88
N LEU A 207 13.68 -1.62 5.49
CA LEU A 207 13.84 -0.34 4.78
C LEU A 207 14.86 -0.44 3.62
N ALA A 208 15.97 -1.16 3.80
CA ALA A 208 16.94 -1.40 2.74
C ALA A 208 16.33 -2.22 1.60
N GLU A 209 15.58 -3.27 1.94
CA GLU A 209 14.84 -4.10 0.98
C GLU A 209 13.87 -3.26 0.15
N GLY A 210 13.08 -2.39 0.76
CA GLY A 210 12.11 -1.53 0.07
C GLY A 210 12.74 -0.45 -0.83
N LEU A 211 13.89 0.11 -0.43
CA LEU A 211 14.64 1.06 -1.28
C LEU A 211 15.34 0.36 -2.45
N ALA A 212 15.88 -0.84 -2.22
CA ALA A 212 16.44 -1.67 -3.27
C ALA A 212 15.35 -2.13 -4.25
N GLU A 213 14.17 -2.47 -3.74
CA GLU A 213 12.98 -2.73 -4.55
C GLU A 213 12.64 -1.51 -5.42
N ALA A 214 12.56 -0.31 -4.84
CA ALA A 214 12.30 0.91 -5.60
C ALA A 214 13.33 1.11 -6.72
N ALA A 215 14.63 0.88 -6.45
CA ALA A 215 15.66 1.06 -7.46
C ALA A 215 15.55 0.10 -8.66
N ILE A 216 14.97 -1.09 -8.51
CA ILE A 216 14.85 -2.05 -9.62
C ILE A 216 13.50 -2.00 -10.35
N HIS A 217 12.50 -1.31 -9.80
CA HIS A 217 11.19 -1.19 -10.44
C HIS A 217 11.22 -0.30 -11.65
N SER A 218 10.37 -0.56 -12.65
CA SER A 218 10.21 0.30 -13.83
C SER A 218 9.47 1.60 -13.49
N ASP A 219 9.84 2.69 -14.16
CA ASP A 219 9.20 4.03 -14.12
C ASP A 219 8.29 4.27 -15.34
N GLU A 220 8.07 3.27 -16.21
CA GLU A 220 7.40 3.49 -17.50
C GLU A 220 5.88 3.66 -17.40
N LEU A 221 5.22 2.91 -16.51
CA LEU A 221 3.75 2.89 -16.45
C LEU A 221 3.15 4.20 -15.93
N ASN A 222 3.88 4.85 -15.02
CA ASN A 222 3.50 6.10 -14.40
C ASN A 222 4.16 7.31 -15.05
N ALA A 223 5.24 7.15 -15.83
CA ALA A 223 5.91 8.25 -16.54
C ALA A 223 4.96 9.23 -17.25
N PRO A 224 3.85 8.79 -17.89
CA PRO A 224 2.91 9.73 -18.49
C PRO A 224 2.27 10.68 -17.49
N VAL A 225 2.00 10.27 -16.24
CA VAL A 225 1.37 11.08 -15.18
C VAL A 225 2.37 11.74 -14.24
N LEU A 226 3.51 11.11 -13.97
CA LEU A 226 4.59 11.59 -13.09
C LEU A 226 5.85 11.92 -13.91
N THR A 227 5.82 13.01 -14.67
CA THR A 227 6.97 13.44 -15.46
C THR A 227 8.04 14.10 -14.58
N PRO A 228 9.33 14.11 -14.99
CA PRO A 228 10.38 14.88 -14.31
C PRO A 228 10.00 16.35 -14.10
N GLU A 229 9.37 16.98 -15.10
CA GLU A 229 8.93 18.38 -15.05
C GLU A 229 7.82 18.58 -14.02
N TYR A 230 6.89 17.64 -13.92
CA TYR A 230 5.82 17.71 -12.92
C TYR A 230 6.37 17.58 -11.50
N ILE A 231 7.25 16.59 -11.26
CA ILE A 231 7.91 16.42 -9.95
C ILE A 231 8.69 17.68 -9.58
N LYS A 232 9.45 18.23 -10.54
CA LYS A 232 10.21 19.48 -10.35
C LYS A 232 9.29 20.66 -10.03
N GLU A 233 8.19 20.84 -10.76
CA GLU A 233 7.26 21.95 -10.52
C GLU A 233 6.56 21.83 -9.15
N VAL A 234 6.25 20.62 -8.69
CA VAL A 234 5.64 20.43 -7.36
C VAL A 234 6.64 20.71 -6.22
N LEU A 235 7.91 20.32 -6.40
CA LEU A 235 8.97 20.55 -5.40
C LEU A 235 9.52 21.99 -5.43
N HIS A 236 9.58 22.58 -6.61
CA HIS A 236 10.14 23.91 -6.87
C HIS A 236 9.19 24.69 -7.80
N PRO A 237 8.07 25.20 -7.28
CA PRO A 237 7.06 25.87 -8.10
C PRO A 237 7.64 27.13 -8.73
N SER A 238 7.48 27.25 -10.05
CA SER A 238 7.98 28.39 -10.83
C SER A 238 7.22 29.67 -10.48
N ASN A 239 5.93 29.53 -10.14
CA ASN A 239 5.06 30.60 -9.64
C ASN A 239 4.44 30.15 -8.31
N PRO A 240 5.12 30.36 -7.16
CA PRO A 240 4.53 30.05 -5.88
C PRO A 240 3.24 30.88 -5.72
N PRO A 241 2.11 30.29 -5.28
CA PRO A 241 0.86 31.00 -5.17
C PRO A 241 1.04 32.26 -4.30
N SER A 242 0.82 33.42 -4.91
CA SER A 242 0.88 34.73 -4.27
C SER A 242 -0.27 34.82 -3.25
N CYS A 243 0.08 34.81 -1.98
CA CYS A 243 -0.80 34.99 -0.83
C CYS A 243 -1.78 33.83 -0.52
N ALA A 244 -1.65 33.36 0.71
CA ALA A 244 -2.72 32.82 1.52
C ALA A 244 -3.98 33.71 1.43
N ARG A 245 -4.91 33.38 0.54
CA ARG A 245 -6.33 33.75 0.62
C ARG A 245 -7.11 32.81 -0.27
N GLU A 246 -7.62 31.79 0.40
CA GLU A 246 -8.71 30.92 0.03
C GLU A 246 -8.39 29.62 -0.75
N PRO A 247 -8.98 28.48 -0.33
CA PRO A 247 -9.75 28.29 0.89
C PRO A 247 -9.07 27.33 1.87
N ARG A 248 -9.37 27.57 3.15
CA ARG A 248 -9.31 26.63 4.28
C ARG A 248 -10.19 25.36 4.07
N LEU A 249 -10.76 25.20 2.87
CA LEU A 249 -11.68 24.20 2.36
C LEU A 249 -11.57 24.14 0.81
N GLY A 250 -10.36 23.97 0.27
CA GLY A 250 -10.22 23.59 -1.15
C GLY A 250 -10.92 22.25 -1.44
N ARG A 251 -10.93 21.81 -2.70
CA ARG A 251 -11.61 20.56 -3.08
C ARG A 251 -11.07 19.39 -2.26
N SER A 252 -11.98 18.59 -1.72
CA SER A 252 -11.63 17.35 -1.03
C SER A 252 -11.30 16.22 -2.02
N LEU A 253 -10.58 15.18 -1.60
CA LEU A 253 -10.32 14.02 -2.45
C LEU A 253 -11.60 13.32 -2.95
N LEU A 254 -12.67 13.29 -2.15
CA LEU A 254 -13.96 12.76 -2.60
C LEU A 254 -14.58 13.62 -3.69
N GLU A 255 -14.42 14.94 -3.63
CA GLU A 255 -14.87 15.85 -4.68
C GLU A 255 -14.05 15.68 -5.96
N ILE A 256 -12.72 15.57 -5.83
CA ILE A 256 -11.82 15.25 -6.95
C ILE A 256 -12.24 13.93 -7.63
N TYR A 257 -12.54 12.89 -6.86
CA TYR A 257 -13.02 11.63 -7.42
C TYR A 257 -14.40 11.75 -8.08
N SER A 258 -15.33 12.53 -7.49
CA SER A 258 -16.64 12.81 -8.08
C SER A 258 -16.54 13.54 -9.43
N ILE A 259 -15.60 14.49 -9.54
CA ILE A 259 -15.28 15.16 -10.82
C ILE A 259 -14.72 14.15 -11.82
N MET A 260 -13.82 13.24 -11.40
CA MET A 260 -13.33 12.17 -12.27
C MET A 260 -14.49 11.35 -12.84
N LEU A 261 -15.39 10.88 -11.97
CA LEU A 261 -16.56 10.06 -12.33
C LEU A 261 -17.39 10.72 -13.44
N SER A 262 -17.57 12.05 -13.36
CA SER A 262 -18.39 12.83 -14.30
C SER A 262 -17.62 13.35 -15.53
N SER A 263 -16.29 13.24 -15.55
CA SER A 263 -15.45 13.79 -16.62
C SER A 263 -15.50 12.94 -17.89
N ASN A 264 -15.82 13.58 -19.03
CA ASN A 264 -15.73 12.98 -20.37
C ASN A 264 -14.27 12.91 -20.89
N LYS A 265 -13.37 13.75 -20.37
CA LYS A 265 -11.93 13.71 -20.68
C LYS A 265 -11.24 12.51 -20.06
N LEU A 266 -11.80 11.97 -18.96
CA LEU A 266 -11.28 10.81 -18.24
C LEU A 266 -12.22 9.62 -18.47
N THR A 267 -12.39 9.27 -19.74
CA THR A 267 -13.16 8.10 -20.17
C THR A 267 -12.25 6.87 -20.17
N PRO A 268 -12.61 5.78 -19.45
CA PRO A 268 -11.86 4.53 -19.49
C PRO A 268 -11.77 3.97 -20.92
N ALA A 269 -10.72 3.20 -21.21
CA ALA A 269 -10.70 2.40 -22.43
C ALA A 269 -11.83 1.35 -22.40
N PRO A 270 -12.35 0.90 -23.56
CA PRO A 270 -13.35 -0.17 -23.62
C PRO A 270 -12.92 -1.40 -22.83
N TYR A 271 -13.89 -2.12 -22.25
CA TYR A 271 -13.59 -3.33 -21.51
C TYR A 271 -12.98 -4.39 -22.43
N ASP A 272 -11.83 -4.91 -22.02
CA ASP A 272 -11.19 -6.06 -22.63
C ASP A 272 -10.79 -7.04 -21.52
N LYS A 273 -11.34 -8.26 -21.60
CA LYS A 273 -11.11 -9.35 -20.65
C LYS A 273 -9.70 -9.94 -20.78
N ASP A 274 -9.09 -9.85 -21.97
CA ASP A 274 -7.80 -10.46 -22.29
C ASP A 274 -6.65 -9.46 -22.06
N SER A 275 -6.99 -8.17 -21.87
CA SER A 275 -6.03 -7.10 -21.59
C SER A 275 -5.46 -7.20 -20.16
N LEU A 276 -4.13 -7.17 -20.07
CA LEU A 276 -3.39 -7.17 -18.81
C LEU A 276 -3.46 -5.80 -18.13
N ILE A 277 -3.23 -5.76 -16.81
CA ILE A 277 -3.25 -4.50 -16.04
C ILE A 277 -2.30 -3.44 -16.60
N ASN A 278 -1.10 -3.82 -17.04
CA ASN A 278 -0.12 -2.88 -17.59
C ASN A 278 -0.63 -2.21 -18.87
N ASP A 279 -1.38 -2.93 -19.71
CA ASP A 279 -1.98 -2.37 -20.92
C ASP A 279 -3.11 -1.41 -20.56
N LYS A 280 -3.96 -1.78 -19.58
CA LYS A 280 -5.02 -0.91 -19.06
C LYS A 280 -4.47 0.39 -18.47
N LEU A 281 -3.36 0.33 -17.72
CA LEU A 281 -2.67 1.51 -17.17
C LEU A 281 -2.11 2.40 -18.28
N LYS A 282 -1.48 1.82 -19.32
CA LYS A 282 -1.02 2.58 -20.48
C LYS A 282 -2.18 3.28 -21.20
N LEU A 283 -3.27 2.58 -21.47
CA LEU A 283 -4.46 3.15 -22.13
C LEU A 283 -5.12 4.26 -21.29
N ALA A 284 -5.04 4.17 -19.95
CA ALA A 284 -5.60 5.16 -19.03
C ALA A 284 -4.84 6.52 -19.03
N THR A 285 -3.71 6.63 -19.74
CA THR A 285 -2.92 7.88 -19.80
C THR A 285 -2.81 8.48 -21.20
N GLN A 286 -3.27 7.77 -22.24
CA GLN A 286 -3.27 8.23 -23.62
C GLN A 286 -4.31 9.35 -23.89
N ASP A 287 -4.26 9.94 -25.08
CA ASP A 287 -5.24 10.92 -25.58
C ASP A 287 -5.45 12.14 -24.66
N GLY A 288 -4.38 12.59 -24.00
CA GLY A 288 -4.42 13.73 -23.07
C GLY A 288 -4.96 13.40 -21.66
N LYS A 289 -5.31 12.13 -21.38
CA LYS A 289 -5.80 11.70 -20.05
C LYS A 289 -4.77 11.93 -18.96
N ALA A 290 -3.47 11.75 -19.25
CA ALA A 290 -2.42 11.98 -18.25
C ALA A 290 -2.37 13.44 -17.77
N GLU A 291 -2.45 14.40 -18.70
CA GLU A 291 -2.50 15.82 -18.37
C GLU A 291 -3.80 16.17 -17.64
N ALA A 292 -4.93 15.59 -18.06
CA ALA A 292 -6.21 15.77 -17.37
C ALA A 292 -6.19 15.23 -15.94
N LEU A 293 -5.54 14.08 -15.69
CA LEU A 293 -5.34 13.52 -14.35
C LEU A 293 -4.48 14.44 -13.49
N ARG A 294 -3.33 14.92 -13.99
CA ARG A 294 -2.49 15.90 -13.27
C ARG A 294 -3.28 17.14 -12.87
N LYS A 295 -3.95 17.78 -13.83
CA LYS A 295 -4.75 18.98 -13.56
C LYS A 295 -5.83 18.73 -12.52
N LEU A 296 -6.50 17.58 -12.59
CA LEU A 296 -7.51 17.21 -11.63
C LEU A 296 -6.92 16.99 -10.23
N VAL A 297 -5.79 16.28 -10.12
CA VAL A 297 -5.14 16.08 -8.82
C VAL A 297 -4.61 17.41 -8.27
N ASP A 298 -4.13 18.32 -9.11
CA ASP A 298 -3.63 19.64 -8.69
C ASP A 298 -4.69 20.52 -8.01
N GLU A 299 -5.97 20.24 -8.23
CA GLU A 299 -7.08 20.91 -7.55
C GLU A 299 -7.25 20.47 -6.09
N TRP A 300 -6.69 19.33 -5.68
CA TRP A 300 -6.66 18.95 -4.25
C TRP A 300 -5.77 19.93 -3.49
N SER A 301 -6.31 20.58 -2.46
CA SER A 301 -5.56 21.59 -1.71
C SER A 301 -4.49 20.94 -0.83
N LEU A 302 -3.25 21.38 -0.97
CA LEU A 302 -2.08 20.92 -0.22
C LEU A 302 -1.16 22.11 0.13
N THR A 303 -1.70 23.15 0.78
CA THR A 303 -0.91 24.33 1.17
C THR A 303 0.13 23.99 2.24
N ASP A 304 1.05 24.92 2.53
CA ASP A 304 2.04 24.69 3.58
C ASP A 304 1.38 24.50 4.96
N GLU A 305 0.30 25.24 5.25
CA GLU A 305 -0.47 25.10 6.49
C GLU A 305 -1.18 23.76 6.57
N GLU A 306 -1.79 23.30 5.48
CA GLU A 306 -2.48 21.99 5.41
C GLU A 306 -1.52 20.79 5.48
N LEU A 307 -0.22 21.03 5.28
CA LEU A 307 0.83 20.02 5.33
C LEU A 307 1.73 20.16 6.57
N ALA A 308 1.46 21.14 7.44
CA ALA A 308 2.13 21.27 8.72
C ALA A 308 1.87 20.06 9.62
N ASP A 309 2.65 19.93 10.70
CA ASP A 309 2.45 18.85 11.66
C ASP A 309 1.17 19.02 12.49
N GLY A 310 0.57 17.89 12.84
CA GLY A 310 -0.54 17.81 13.79
C GLY A 310 -1.92 17.67 13.14
N LYS A 311 -2.93 17.62 14.00
CA LYS A 311 -4.34 17.31 13.68
C LYS A 311 -5.00 18.22 12.66
N ASP A 312 -4.55 19.47 12.56
CA ASP A 312 -5.09 20.46 11.62
C ASP A 312 -4.28 20.56 10.31
N GLY A 313 -3.13 19.88 10.24
CA GLY A 313 -2.28 19.81 9.06
C GLY A 313 -2.45 18.49 8.33
N TRP A 314 -1.34 17.78 8.07
CA TRP A 314 -1.35 16.62 7.18
C TRP A 314 -2.25 15.47 7.65
N GLU A 315 -2.54 15.37 8.96
CA GLU A 315 -3.45 14.36 9.50
C GLU A 315 -4.89 14.48 8.92
N ARG A 316 -5.34 15.70 8.58
CA ARG A 316 -6.62 15.90 7.87
C ARG A 316 -6.57 15.38 6.45
N LYS A 317 -5.43 15.58 5.77
CA LYS A 317 -5.21 15.05 4.41
C LYS A 317 -5.16 13.53 4.42
N PHE A 318 -4.63 12.93 5.49
CA PHE A 318 -4.67 11.50 5.68
C PHE A 318 -6.09 10.97 5.91
N GLU A 319 -6.96 11.69 6.64
CA GLU A 319 -8.39 11.34 6.75
C GLU A 319 -9.05 11.25 5.37
N GLU A 320 -8.84 12.26 4.52
CA GLU A 320 -9.37 12.28 3.14
C GLU A 320 -8.90 11.07 2.33
N VAL A 321 -7.62 10.68 2.47
CA VAL A 321 -7.09 9.49 1.80
C VAL A 321 -7.74 8.22 2.37
N ALA A 322 -7.81 8.08 3.69
CA ALA A 322 -8.33 6.90 4.38
C ALA A 322 -9.78 6.58 3.98
N ILE A 323 -10.65 7.60 3.93
CA ILE A 323 -12.04 7.41 3.50
C ILE A 323 -12.13 7.10 2.00
N LEU A 324 -11.38 7.81 1.13
CA LEU A 324 -11.42 7.56 -0.30
C LEU A 324 -10.98 6.12 -0.64
N VAL A 325 -9.83 5.68 -0.14
CA VAL A 325 -9.30 4.33 -0.47
C VAL A 325 -10.16 3.20 0.12
N THR A 326 -10.81 3.44 1.27
CA THR A 326 -11.80 2.51 1.84
C THR A 326 -13.00 2.36 0.90
N LEU A 327 -13.53 3.48 0.39
CA LEU A 327 -14.65 3.47 -0.55
C LEU A 327 -14.26 2.90 -1.92
N LEU A 328 -13.06 3.19 -2.43
CA LEU A 328 -12.57 2.61 -3.69
C LEU A 328 -12.45 1.08 -3.60
N ALA A 329 -11.95 0.57 -2.48
CA ALA A 329 -11.77 -0.86 -2.27
C ALA A 329 -13.11 -1.59 -2.03
N CYS A 330 -14.00 -1.02 -1.21
CA CYS A 330 -15.15 -1.75 -0.65
C CYS A 330 -16.53 -1.18 -1.01
N ALA A 331 -16.63 0.05 -1.52
CA ALA A 331 -17.90 0.67 -1.88
C ALA A 331 -18.15 0.69 -3.39
N THR A 332 -17.56 -0.24 -4.16
CA THR A 332 -17.61 -0.26 -5.63
C THR A 332 -18.42 -1.43 -6.19
N GLY A 333 -19.18 -2.12 -5.33
CA GLY A 333 -20.05 -3.23 -5.68
C GLY A 333 -21.40 -2.83 -6.32
N ARG A 334 -22.20 -3.84 -6.68
CA ARG A 334 -23.55 -3.67 -7.24
C ARG A 334 -24.60 -4.32 -6.34
N GLU A 335 -25.75 -3.65 -6.20
CA GLU A 335 -26.89 -4.18 -5.44
C GLU A 335 -27.37 -5.50 -6.04
N GLY A 336 -27.69 -6.46 -5.16
CA GLY A 336 -28.12 -7.80 -5.56
C GLY A 336 -27.02 -8.69 -6.15
N ARG A 337 -25.76 -8.25 -6.17
CA ARG A 337 -24.61 -9.05 -6.61
C ARG A 337 -23.70 -9.42 -5.43
N PRO A 338 -22.95 -10.53 -5.52
CA PRO A 338 -21.94 -10.88 -4.52
C PRO A 338 -20.88 -9.77 -4.33
N PRO A 339 -20.27 -9.65 -3.14
CA PRO A 339 -19.18 -8.72 -2.91
C PRO A 339 -17.99 -8.99 -3.83
N ARG A 340 -17.40 -7.93 -4.39
CA ARG A 340 -16.17 -7.98 -5.20
C ARG A 340 -15.26 -6.81 -4.84
N VAL A 341 -14.09 -7.13 -4.32
CA VAL A 341 -13.01 -6.20 -3.99
C VAL A 341 -11.91 -6.37 -5.03
N ASP A 342 -11.67 -5.31 -5.79
CA ASP A 342 -10.64 -5.27 -6.83
C ASP A 342 -9.23 -5.30 -6.22
N PHE A 343 -8.41 -6.23 -6.71
CA PHE A 343 -7.05 -6.44 -6.23
C PHE A 343 -6.21 -5.16 -6.29
N PHE A 344 -6.32 -4.39 -7.38
CA PHE A 344 -5.52 -3.18 -7.58
C PHE A 344 -6.03 -2.00 -6.77
N LEU A 345 -7.35 -1.87 -6.58
CA LEU A 345 -7.91 -0.82 -5.72
C LEU A 345 -7.67 -1.12 -4.23
N MET A 346 -7.71 -2.38 -3.83
CA MET A 346 -7.30 -2.80 -2.48
C MET A 346 -5.81 -2.49 -2.23
N HIS A 347 -4.95 -2.49 -3.25
CA HIS A 347 -3.57 -2.02 -3.07
C HIS A 347 -3.52 -0.56 -2.60
N THR A 348 -4.40 0.32 -3.09
CA THR A 348 -4.48 1.70 -2.57
C THR A 348 -4.94 1.76 -1.11
N LEU A 349 -5.74 0.80 -0.64
CA LEU A 349 -6.10 0.67 0.78
C LEU A 349 -4.91 0.15 1.60
N THR A 350 -4.21 -0.87 1.12
CA THR A 350 -3.12 -1.51 1.87
C THR A 350 -1.82 -0.72 1.87
N SER A 351 -1.59 0.15 0.89
CA SER A 351 -0.48 1.10 0.90
C SER A 351 -0.76 2.32 1.75
N SER A 352 -2.01 2.80 1.80
CA SER A 352 -2.33 4.08 2.45
C SER A 352 -1.98 4.14 3.94
N ILE A 353 -2.04 3.01 4.66
CA ILE A 353 -1.65 2.93 6.08
C ILE A 353 -0.20 3.39 6.32
N PHE A 354 0.66 3.35 5.31
CA PHE A 354 2.06 3.77 5.44
C PHE A 354 2.29 5.26 5.21
N ILE A 355 1.34 6.01 4.64
CA ILE A 355 1.44 7.47 4.51
C ILE A 355 1.88 8.16 5.82
N PRO A 356 1.26 7.89 7.00
CA PRO A 356 1.68 8.48 8.27
C PRO A 356 3.07 8.04 8.76
N THR A 357 3.72 7.06 8.11
CA THR A 357 5.14 6.71 8.39
C THR A 357 6.10 7.65 7.67
N TYR A 358 5.73 8.12 6.49
CA TYR A 358 6.55 9.01 5.67
C TYR A 358 6.40 10.46 6.10
N LEU A 359 5.16 10.96 6.21
CA LEU A 359 4.92 12.40 6.33
C LEU A 359 5.64 13.08 7.50
N PRO A 360 5.71 12.50 8.73
CA PRO A 360 6.44 13.12 9.83
C PRO A 360 7.94 13.29 9.58
N LEU A 361 8.54 12.49 8.69
CA LEU A 361 9.96 12.54 8.35
C LEU A 361 10.26 13.59 7.27
N LEU A 362 9.28 13.92 6.44
CA LEU A 362 9.49 14.71 5.24
C LEU A 362 9.29 16.21 5.49
N SER A 363 10.03 17.03 4.75
CA SER A 363 9.76 18.48 4.65
C SER A 363 8.41 18.74 3.97
N THR A 364 7.84 19.93 4.16
CA THR A 364 6.55 20.30 3.54
C THR A 364 6.50 20.10 2.01
N PRO A 365 7.52 20.50 1.21
CA PRO A 365 7.54 20.18 -0.22
C PRO A 365 7.55 18.67 -0.52
N ASN A 366 8.31 17.89 0.27
CA ASN A 366 8.37 16.44 0.09
C ASN A 366 7.06 15.75 0.48
N ARG A 367 6.36 16.23 1.51
CA ARG A 367 4.99 15.79 1.86
C ARG A 367 4.04 16.03 0.69
N ARG A 368 4.11 17.22 0.08
CA ARG A 368 3.28 17.61 -1.06
C ARG A 368 3.51 16.70 -2.25
N VAL A 369 4.76 16.52 -2.67
CA VAL A 369 5.07 15.70 -3.85
C VAL A 369 4.70 14.24 -3.64
N LEU A 370 4.90 13.71 -2.42
CA LEU A 370 4.51 12.34 -2.09
C LEU A 370 3.00 12.15 -2.17
N LEU A 371 2.22 13.04 -1.55
CA LEU A 371 0.75 12.99 -1.58
C LEU A 371 0.20 13.18 -3.00
N ARG A 372 0.78 14.08 -3.80
CA ARG A 372 0.44 14.23 -5.23
C ARG A 372 0.71 12.95 -6.00
N ALA A 373 1.90 12.36 -5.84
CA ALA A 373 2.30 11.15 -6.54
C ALA A 373 1.40 9.96 -6.17
N TYR A 374 1.16 9.76 -4.87
CA TYR A 374 0.28 8.72 -4.37
C TYR A 374 -1.14 8.84 -4.92
N THR A 375 -1.73 10.05 -4.85
CA THR A 375 -3.08 10.30 -5.35
C THR A 375 -3.17 10.13 -6.87
N LEU A 376 -2.15 10.55 -7.63
CA LEU A 376 -2.10 10.32 -9.07
C LEU A 376 -2.12 8.83 -9.40
N VAL A 377 -1.29 8.02 -8.73
CA VAL A 377 -1.27 6.56 -8.93
C VAL A 377 -2.60 5.92 -8.54
N ALA A 378 -3.22 6.36 -7.44
CA ALA A 378 -4.53 5.86 -7.02
C ALA A 378 -5.64 6.17 -8.04
N LEU A 379 -5.71 7.42 -8.55
CA LEU A 379 -6.71 7.82 -9.55
C LEU A 379 -6.43 7.24 -10.94
N HIS A 380 -5.16 7.13 -11.32
CA HIS A 380 -4.73 6.46 -12.55
C HIS A 380 -5.13 4.98 -12.52
N THR A 381 -4.91 4.30 -11.40
CA THR A 381 -5.37 2.93 -11.19
C THR A 381 -6.88 2.85 -11.29
N ALA A 382 -7.63 3.70 -10.57
CA ALA A 382 -9.10 3.71 -10.65
C ALA A 382 -9.62 3.94 -12.07
N LEU A 383 -8.99 4.82 -12.86
CA LEU A 383 -9.34 5.02 -14.27
C LEU A 383 -9.06 3.76 -15.11
N ALA A 384 -7.92 3.09 -14.90
CA ALA A 384 -7.58 1.83 -15.57
C ALA A 384 -8.50 0.66 -15.17
N ARG A 385 -9.15 0.74 -14.01
CA ARG A 385 -10.16 -0.23 -13.53
C ARG A 385 -11.59 0.11 -13.94
N GLY A 386 -11.78 1.01 -14.90
CA GLY A 386 -13.09 1.36 -15.43
C GLY A 386 -13.78 2.50 -14.68
N LYS A 387 -13.06 3.24 -13.84
CA LYS A 387 -13.58 4.38 -13.06
C LYS A 387 -14.83 3.99 -12.23
N PRO A 388 -14.66 3.06 -11.26
CA PRO A 388 -15.79 2.45 -10.57
C PRO A 388 -16.59 3.47 -9.75
N ARG A 389 -17.92 3.38 -9.87
CA ARG A 389 -18.84 4.21 -9.08
C ARG A 389 -18.78 3.81 -7.61
N ILE A 390 -18.80 4.80 -6.73
CA ILE A 390 -18.95 4.58 -5.29
C ILE A 390 -20.45 4.45 -4.96
N ASN A 391 -20.82 3.33 -4.36
CA ASN A 391 -22.10 3.04 -3.73
C ASN A 391 -21.87 2.85 -2.22
N SER A 392 -21.80 3.97 -1.50
CA SER A 392 -21.64 3.96 -0.05
C SER A 392 -22.85 3.36 0.67
N THR A 393 -24.06 3.50 0.13
CA THR A 393 -25.27 2.85 0.68
C THR A 393 -25.13 1.34 0.73
N LEU A 394 -24.61 0.73 -0.35
CA LEU A 394 -24.33 -0.70 -0.37
C LEU A 394 -23.29 -1.08 0.69
N LEU A 395 -22.18 -0.34 0.80
CA LEU A 395 -21.16 -0.62 1.83
C LEU A 395 -21.75 -0.51 3.24
N MET A 396 -22.56 0.51 3.50
CA MET A 396 -23.22 0.71 4.79
C MET A 396 -24.34 -0.30 5.08
N SER A 397 -24.78 -1.08 4.08
CA SER A 397 -25.74 -2.18 4.26
C SER A 397 -25.13 -3.48 4.77
N TYR A 398 -23.81 -3.68 4.64
CA TYR A 398 -23.12 -4.85 5.20
C TYR A 398 -23.15 -4.86 6.72
N ASP A 399 -22.95 -6.03 7.32
CA ASP A 399 -23.07 -6.24 8.75
C ASP A 399 -22.15 -5.31 9.56
N ALA A 400 -22.72 -4.58 10.52
CA ALA A 400 -21.96 -3.75 11.45
C ALA A 400 -21.26 -4.58 12.56
N PHE A 401 -21.70 -5.82 12.74
CA PHE A 401 -21.22 -6.73 13.77
C PHE A 401 -20.81 -8.06 13.15
N PRO A 402 -19.88 -8.08 12.16
CA PRO A 402 -19.47 -9.31 11.52
C PRO A 402 -18.88 -10.26 12.56
N THR A 403 -19.33 -11.51 12.53
CA THR A 403 -18.86 -12.58 13.41
C THR A 403 -18.41 -13.78 12.60
N ALA A 404 -17.41 -14.48 13.11
CA ALA A 404 -16.88 -15.66 12.47
C ALA A 404 -17.96 -16.77 12.44
N PRO A 405 -18.17 -17.46 11.30
CA PRO A 405 -19.19 -18.49 11.17
C PRO A 405 -19.07 -19.57 12.25
N GLY A 406 -20.19 -19.96 12.86
CA GLY A 406 -20.25 -21.02 13.87
C GLY A 406 -19.85 -20.56 15.28
N SER A 407 -19.36 -19.34 15.44
CA SER A 407 -18.95 -18.80 16.74
C SER A 407 -20.12 -18.60 17.72
N GLU A 408 -21.36 -18.48 17.22
CA GLU A 408 -22.56 -18.32 18.06
C GLU A 408 -22.80 -19.53 18.97
N SER A 409 -22.37 -20.72 18.54
CA SER A 409 -22.60 -21.99 19.23
C SER A 409 -21.50 -22.39 20.22
N LEU A 410 -20.39 -21.63 20.27
CA LEU A 410 -19.20 -21.99 21.07
C LEU A 410 -19.36 -21.63 22.56
N VAL A 411 -20.23 -20.68 22.90
CA VAL A 411 -20.44 -20.23 24.29
C VAL A 411 -21.63 -20.97 24.89
N LYS A 412 -21.38 -22.00 25.69
CA LYS A 412 -22.44 -22.61 26.51
C LYS A 412 -22.86 -21.63 27.61
N LEU A 413 -24.02 -21.01 27.46
CA LEU A 413 -24.64 -20.15 28.47
C LEU A 413 -24.76 -20.90 29.80
N LYS A 414 -23.89 -20.59 30.76
CA LYS A 414 -24.18 -20.85 32.17
C LYS A 414 -25.02 -19.69 32.67
N LYS A 415 -26.25 -19.95 33.11
CA LYS A 415 -27.07 -18.96 33.83
C LYS A 415 -26.19 -18.34 34.95
N GLY A 416 -25.85 -17.07 34.78
CA GLY A 416 -24.86 -16.36 35.59
C GLY A 416 -25.02 -14.85 35.43
N LYS A 417 -24.16 -14.08 36.12
CA LYS A 417 -24.16 -12.61 36.08
C LYS A 417 -23.31 -12.11 34.89
N ILE A 418 -23.84 -12.21 33.67
CA ILE A 418 -23.19 -11.69 32.46
C ILE A 418 -23.91 -10.43 31.94
N ILE A 419 -23.19 -9.56 31.23
CA ILE A 419 -23.72 -8.36 30.58
C ILE A 419 -23.85 -8.64 29.08
N GLY A 420 -24.99 -8.24 28.49
CA GLY A 420 -25.29 -8.51 27.08
C GLY A 420 -25.70 -9.97 26.84
N ASP A 421 -25.89 -10.30 25.56
CA ASP A 421 -26.28 -11.65 25.11
C ASP A 421 -25.20 -12.22 24.18
N PRO A 422 -24.33 -13.14 24.65
CA PRO A 422 -23.21 -13.64 23.85
C PRO A 422 -23.63 -14.44 22.61
N GLU A 423 -24.89 -14.86 22.50
CA GLU A 423 -25.43 -15.49 21.30
C GLU A 423 -25.79 -14.46 20.21
N LYS A 424 -25.94 -13.18 20.59
CA LYS A 424 -26.24 -12.08 19.66
C LYS A 424 -24.97 -11.36 19.24
N LYS A 425 -24.73 -11.31 17.93
CA LYS A 425 -23.58 -10.60 17.35
C LYS A 425 -23.51 -9.12 17.77
N GLU A 426 -24.65 -8.46 17.98
CA GLU A 426 -24.73 -7.06 18.40
C GLU A 426 -24.20 -6.84 19.83
N SER A 427 -24.06 -7.91 20.62
CA SER A 427 -23.44 -7.88 21.95
C SER A 427 -21.95 -8.28 21.92
N ARG A 428 -21.35 -8.44 20.74
CA ARG A 428 -19.97 -8.87 20.54
C ARG A 428 -19.14 -7.78 19.86
N ASN A 429 -17.82 -7.89 19.99
CA ASN A 429 -16.89 -7.02 19.27
C ASN A 429 -16.42 -7.72 17.99
N GLY A 430 -16.97 -7.32 16.84
CA GLY A 430 -16.64 -7.93 15.54
C GLY A 430 -15.17 -7.84 15.13
N TRP A 431 -14.43 -6.84 15.61
CA TRP A 431 -13.00 -6.73 15.32
C TRP A 431 -12.19 -7.92 15.87
N LEU A 432 -12.61 -8.51 16.99
CA LEU A 432 -11.89 -9.65 17.57
C LEU A 432 -11.93 -10.87 16.64
N ASP A 433 -13.12 -11.16 16.10
CA ASP A 433 -13.32 -12.26 15.18
C ASP A 433 -12.59 -12.02 13.84
N VAL A 434 -12.79 -10.84 13.25
CA VAL A 434 -12.17 -10.48 11.96
C VAL A 434 -10.64 -10.52 12.04
N VAL A 435 -10.05 -9.94 13.09
CA VAL A 435 -8.58 -9.93 13.27
C VAL A 435 -8.05 -11.35 13.43
N GLU A 436 -8.64 -12.13 14.35
CA GLU A 436 -8.24 -13.50 14.63
C GLU A 436 -8.29 -14.38 13.38
N SER A 437 -9.37 -14.28 12.59
CA SER A 437 -9.49 -15.03 11.34
C SER A 437 -8.51 -14.57 10.27
N SER A 438 -8.26 -13.26 10.16
CA SER A 438 -7.30 -12.73 9.18
C SER A 438 -5.85 -13.17 9.42
N LEU A 439 -5.46 -13.39 10.68
CA LEU A 439 -4.10 -13.82 11.05
C LEU A 439 -3.73 -15.20 10.48
N ALA A 440 -4.73 -16.07 10.26
CA ALA A 440 -4.53 -17.41 9.71
C ALA A 440 -4.49 -17.46 8.18
N TYR A 441 -4.81 -16.35 7.49
CA TYR A 441 -5.01 -16.33 6.05
C TYR A 441 -3.68 -16.38 5.27
N THR A 442 -3.50 -17.35 4.38
CA THR A 442 -2.24 -17.54 3.62
C THR A 442 -1.91 -16.36 2.72
N ASP A 443 -2.90 -15.80 2.02
CA ASP A 443 -2.72 -14.55 1.29
C ASP A 443 -2.48 -13.37 2.24
N SER A 444 -1.26 -12.84 2.22
CA SER A 444 -0.83 -11.69 3.03
C SER A 444 -1.63 -10.40 2.80
N HIS A 445 -2.33 -10.27 1.67
CA HIS A 445 -3.17 -9.10 1.40
C HIS A 445 -4.36 -9.00 2.35
N VAL A 446 -4.90 -10.13 2.83
CA VAL A 446 -6.06 -10.16 3.74
C VAL A 446 -5.74 -9.53 5.08
N PRO A 447 -4.77 -10.04 5.89
CA PRO A 447 -4.44 -9.41 7.17
C PRO A 447 -3.96 -7.97 6.99
N LYS A 448 -3.30 -7.64 5.86
CA LYS A 448 -2.86 -6.28 5.55
C LYS A 448 -4.06 -5.33 5.34
N ALA A 449 -5.07 -5.75 4.58
CA ALA A 449 -6.30 -4.97 4.36
C ALA A 449 -7.10 -4.80 5.65
N ILE A 450 -7.25 -5.88 6.44
CA ILE A 450 -7.90 -5.83 7.75
C ILE A 450 -7.17 -4.87 8.69
N ARG A 451 -5.82 -4.92 8.72
CA ARG A 451 -5.02 -4.00 9.51
C ARG A 451 -5.19 -2.54 9.09
N SER A 452 -5.25 -2.23 7.79
CA SER A 452 -5.55 -0.88 7.29
C SER A 452 -6.90 -0.38 7.82
N LEU A 453 -7.95 -1.18 7.67
CA LEU A 453 -9.29 -0.81 8.12
C LEU A 453 -9.39 -0.65 9.64
N LEU A 454 -8.73 -1.54 10.40
CA LEU A 454 -8.66 -1.44 11.85
C LEU A 454 -7.89 -0.18 12.29
N HIS A 455 -6.79 0.16 11.61
CA HIS A 455 -6.05 1.40 11.87
C HIS A 455 -6.94 2.63 11.63
N PHE A 456 -7.70 2.66 10.54
CA PHE A 456 -8.65 3.74 10.28
C PHE A 456 -9.78 3.79 11.30
N SER A 457 -10.31 2.63 11.71
CA SER A 457 -11.31 2.54 12.76
C SER A 457 -10.81 3.10 14.10
N ASN A 458 -9.52 2.96 14.42
CA ASN A 458 -8.95 3.53 15.64
C ASN A 458 -8.92 5.08 15.61
N HIS A 459 -8.85 5.68 14.43
CA HIS A 459 -8.79 7.15 14.28
C HIS A 459 -10.18 7.76 14.08
N TYR A 460 -11.01 7.11 13.25
CA TYR A 460 -12.24 7.67 12.71
C TYR A 460 -13.48 6.83 13.04
N GLY A 461 -13.36 5.73 13.79
CA GLY A 461 -14.47 4.83 14.12
C GLY A 461 -15.58 5.47 14.97
N ALA A 462 -15.30 6.60 15.62
CA ALA A 462 -16.28 7.36 16.42
C ALA A 462 -16.99 8.46 15.62
N TYR A 463 -16.70 8.60 14.32
CA TYR A 463 -17.28 9.64 13.48
C TYR A 463 -18.79 9.41 13.31
N PRO A 464 -19.65 10.42 13.56
CA PRO A 464 -21.07 10.30 13.27
C PRO A 464 -21.35 10.29 11.75
N PRO A 465 -22.57 9.88 11.33
CA PRO A 465 -22.95 9.91 9.93
C PRO A 465 -22.70 11.27 9.27
N GLY A 466 -22.03 11.23 8.12
CA GLY A 466 -21.79 12.40 7.27
C GLY A 466 -20.71 13.37 7.77
N SER A 467 -19.85 12.94 8.70
CA SER A 467 -18.80 13.82 9.25
C SER A 467 -17.43 13.70 8.59
N PHE A 468 -17.22 12.74 7.67
CA PHE A 468 -15.96 12.63 6.94
C PHE A 468 -15.75 13.83 6.01
N ILE A 469 -14.50 14.30 5.92
CA ILE A 469 -14.12 15.37 4.99
C ILE A 469 -14.49 14.96 3.55
N GLY A 470 -15.23 15.83 2.86
CA GLY A 470 -15.70 15.59 1.49
C GLY A 470 -17.06 14.92 1.37
N THR A 471 -17.77 14.68 2.48
CA THR A 471 -19.16 14.17 2.45
C THR A 471 -20.08 15.09 1.63
N TYR A 472 -19.95 16.40 1.83
CA TYR A 472 -20.77 17.42 1.17
C TYR A 472 -19.90 18.32 0.29
N LEU A 473 -20.48 18.83 -0.80
CA LEU A 473 -19.83 19.82 -1.66
C LEU A 473 -19.54 21.12 -0.91
N ALA A 474 -18.50 21.83 -1.33
CA ALA A 474 -18.21 23.16 -0.81
C ALA A 474 -19.41 24.11 -1.03
N GLY A 475 -19.88 24.77 0.03
CA GLY A 475 -21.02 25.71 -0.02
C GLY A 475 -22.25 25.33 0.80
N GLY A 476 -22.28 24.18 1.48
CA GLY A 476 -23.29 23.84 2.49
C GLY A 476 -23.56 22.33 2.64
N GLN A 477 -24.08 21.89 3.79
CA GLN A 477 -24.40 20.48 4.10
C GLN A 477 -25.63 19.91 3.36
N THR A 478 -26.03 20.51 2.23
CA THR A 478 -27.30 20.17 1.54
C THR A 478 -27.12 19.24 0.36
N HIS A 479 -25.91 19.15 -0.21
CA HIS A 479 -25.63 18.33 -1.39
C HIS A 479 -24.45 17.39 -1.12
N GLU A 480 -24.72 16.09 -1.09
CA GLU A 480 -23.69 15.07 -0.97
C GLU A 480 -22.78 15.08 -2.19
N THR A 481 -21.46 14.99 -1.97
CA THR A 481 -20.46 14.94 -3.06
C THR A 481 -20.63 13.72 -3.95
N ILE A 482 -20.99 12.60 -3.33
CA ILE A 482 -21.41 11.36 -3.96
C ILE A 482 -22.68 10.92 -3.21
N PRO A 483 -23.78 10.55 -3.91
CA PRO A 483 -25.01 10.15 -3.25
C PRO A 483 -24.81 9.03 -2.21
N GLY A 484 -25.40 9.20 -1.03
CA GLY A 484 -25.34 8.25 0.08
C GLY A 484 -24.17 8.43 1.04
N LEU A 485 -23.31 9.45 0.89
CA LEU A 485 -22.21 9.73 1.83
C LEU A 485 -22.69 10.23 3.21
N ALA A 486 -23.84 10.88 3.31
CA ALA A 486 -24.41 11.43 4.54
C ALA A 486 -24.72 10.35 5.58
N GLN A 487 -24.87 9.08 5.17
CA GLN A 487 -25.07 7.96 6.09
C GLN A 487 -23.75 7.31 6.53
N VAL A 488 -22.63 7.63 5.88
CA VAL A 488 -21.34 7.01 6.16
C VAL A 488 -20.83 7.52 7.50
N ASP A 489 -20.67 6.61 8.44
CA ASP A 489 -20.16 6.85 9.79
C ASP A 489 -18.92 5.98 10.04
N GLY A 490 -18.34 6.07 11.24
CA GLY A 490 -17.14 5.31 11.60
C GLY A 490 -17.29 3.78 11.51
N SER A 491 -18.51 3.23 11.44
CA SER A 491 -18.72 1.79 11.23
C SER A 491 -18.38 1.31 9.82
N VAL A 492 -18.15 2.23 8.87
CA VAL A 492 -17.75 1.91 7.49
C VAL A 492 -16.54 0.96 7.43
N PHE A 493 -15.59 1.08 8.36
CA PHE A 493 -14.37 0.27 8.34
C PHE A 493 -14.61 -1.19 8.78
N ILE A 494 -15.42 -1.42 9.82
CA ILE A 494 -15.75 -2.80 10.24
C ILE A 494 -16.68 -3.48 9.23
N ARG A 495 -17.58 -2.72 8.59
CA ARG A 495 -18.42 -3.23 7.51
C ARG A 495 -17.60 -3.63 6.29
N ALA A 496 -16.64 -2.79 5.88
CA ALA A 496 -15.67 -3.10 4.84
C ALA A 496 -14.85 -4.36 5.18
N ALA A 497 -14.40 -4.48 6.43
CA ALA A 497 -13.64 -5.64 6.89
C ALA A 497 -14.48 -6.93 6.86
N GLY A 498 -15.73 -6.87 7.33
CA GLY A 498 -16.69 -7.98 7.23
C GLY A 498 -17.02 -8.37 5.79
N MET A 499 -17.16 -7.38 4.89
CA MET A 499 -17.37 -7.61 3.46
C MET A 499 -16.16 -8.32 2.81
N ILE A 500 -14.92 -7.92 3.15
CA ILE A 500 -13.71 -8.61 2.67
C ILE A 500 -13.73 -10.08 3.14
N MET A 501 -14.03 -10.33 4.42
CA MET A 501 -14.13 -11.70 4.95
C MET A 501 -15.28 -12.49 4.31
N GLN A 502 -16.38 -11.83 3.94
CA GLN A 502 -17.49 -12.47 3.22
C GLN A 502 -17.07 -12.92 1.80
N GLN A 503 -16.28 -12.12 1.09
CA GLN A 503 -15.79 -12.47 -0.25
C GLN A 503 -14.70 -13.55 -0.19
N LEU A 504 -13.73 -13.36 0.70
CA LEU A 504 -12.52 -14.19 0.76
C LEU A 504 -12.68 -15.43 1.63
N GLY A 505 -13.77 -15.51 2.39
CA GLY A 505 -14.07 -16.63 3.25
C GLY A 505 -13.36 -16.57 4.60
N TRP A 506 -14.04 -17.09 5.61
CA TRP A 506 -13.52 -17.29 6.94
C TRP A 506 -12.76 -18.63 7.00
N THR A 507 -11.56 -18.66 6.41
CA THR A 507 -10.79 -19.91 6.17
C THR A 507 -10.38 -20.61 7.47
N ARG A 508 -10.04 -19.85 8.52
CA ARG A 508 -9.82 -20.38 9.88
C ARG A 508 -11.01 -21.17 10.40
N GLU A 509 -12.23 -20.72 10.06
CA GLU A 509 -13.49 -21.33 10.45
C GLU A 509 -13.98 -22.41 9.47
N GLY A 510 -13.19 -22.75 8.45
CA GLY A 510 -13.46 -23.84 7.52
C GLY A 510 -14.30 -23.47 6.30
N GLN A 511 -14.47 -22.18 6.00
CA GLN A 511 -14.99 -21.76 4.69
C GLN A 511 -13.91 -21.92 3.60
N GLU A 512 -14.35 -22.05 2.35
CA GLU A 512 -13.45 -22.08 1.19
C GLU A 512 -12.76 -20.72 1.00
N GLU A 513 -11.52 -20.77 0.52
CA GLU A 513 -10.74 -19.58 0.17
C GLU A 513 -11.33 -18.92 -1.08
N GLY A 514 -11.75 -17.67 -0.95
CA GLY A 514 -12.19 -16.84 -2.06
C GLY A 514 -11.02 -16.21 -2.83
N ASN A 515 -11.33 -15.34 -3.78
CA ASN A 515 -10.32 -14.65 -4.59
C ASN A 515 -10.60 -13.14 -4.67
N TRP A 516 -9.54 -12.34 -4.73
CA TRP A 516 -9.63 -10.95 -5.13
C TRP A 516 -10.09 -10.82 -6.58
N ASP A 517 -10.71 -9.68 -6.92
CA ASP A 517 -11.16 -9.43 -8.28
C ASP A 517 -10.04 -8.85 -9.16
N PHE A 518 -9.87 -9.42 -10.36
CA PHE A 518 -8.89 -8.97 -11.34
C PHE A 518 -9.53 -8.47 -12.64
N GLU A 519 -10.86 -8.55 -12.81
CA GLU A 519 -11.53 -8.26 -14.09
C GLU A 519 -11.68 -6.75 -14.36
N GLY A 520 -11.93 -5.95 -13.32
CA GLY A 520 -12.02 -4.49 -13.41
C GLY A 520 -13.42 -4.03 -13.10
N ILE A 521 -13.71 -3.88 -11.81
CA ILE A 521 -15.07 -3.73 -11.28
C ILE A 521 -15.81 -2.45 -11.75
N GLY A 522 -15.14 -1.50 -12.37
CA GLY A 522 -15.77 -0.29 -12.94
C GLY A 522 -16.51 -0.53 -14.26
N TYR A 523 -16.25 -1.63 -14.95
CA TYR A 523 -16.92 -2.01 -16.20
C TYR A 523 -18.25 -2.71 -15.92
N ASP A 524 -19.33 -2.32 -16.60
CA ASP A 524 -20.65 -2.94 -16.38
C ASP A 524 -20.68 -4.40 -16.87
N GLU A 525 -19.93 -4.71 -17.93
CA GLU A 525 -19.76 -6.04 -18.53
C GLU A 525 -19.23 -7.07 -17.53
N VAL A 526 -18.45 -6.63 -16.53
CA VAL A 526 -17.89 -7.47 -15.48
C VAL A 526 -19.00 -8.01 -14.55
N TRP A 527 -20.14 -7.31 -14.45
CA TRP A 527 -21.26 -7.64 -13.56
C TRP A 527 -22.41 -8.38 -14.26
N GLU A 528 -22.30 -8.68 -15.55
CA GLU A 528 -23.34 -9.41 -16.29
C GLU A 528 -23.34 -10.91 -16.01
N LYS A 529 -22.21 -11.44 -15.53
CA LYS A 529 -22.04 -12.81 -15.03
C LYS A 529 -22.70 -12.97 -13.65
#